data_AF-A0A8C7GZJ1-F1
#
_entry.id   AF-A0A8C7GZJ1-F1
#
_cell.length_a   1.000
_cell.length_b   1.000
_cell.length_c   1.000
_cell.angle_alpha   90.00
_cell.angle_beta   90.00
_cell.angle_gamma   90.00
#
_symmetry.space_group_name_H-M   'P 1'
#
loop_
_entity.id
_entity.type
_entity.pdbx_description
1 polymer ?
#
loop_
_entity_poly.entity_id
_entity_poly.type
_entity_poly.pdbx_seq_one_letter_code
_entity_poly.pdbx_strand_id
1 'polypeptide(L)'
;MAQQGDLLDQFCCSVCLDLLKEPVTTICGHNYCRICIEGCWDQDDLKGVYSCPQCRETFTPRPNLRKNNMLAELVEKLRKTGLQAAPPPALCYAGPGDVACDVCTGTRKQKALMSCLACLASYCETHLQPHYESPAFKKHKLVKATAQLQEKICSHHDKLLEVYCRTDQQCICLLCTMDEHKGHDTVSAAAERTEKQRQLGMSQQKVQQRFQEREKELKELQQAVKSFKRSAQSAVEDSDQIFTELIRSIERRSSEVKELIRAQEKAQVSQAEGLLEQLKQEIAELRKRSTELEQLSHTEDHIHFIQRYQSLSSISVSSDLPSIVVRPLQYFGDVSKTVSELRERLEDFLKGEWTKISTTVNIVDVVLPPEPKNREQLLQYSCQLTLDPNTAHTRLSLSEGNRKVTLTGQVQPYPDHPDRFTNYRQLVKLL
;
A
#
# COMPACT_ATOMS: atom_id res chain seq x y z
N MET A 1 18.75 20.01 63.87
CA MET A 1 17.92 19.26 62.89
C MET A 1 17.06 18.15 63.51
N ALA A 2 17.24 17.81 64.79
CA ALA A 2 16.48 16.74 65.46
C ALA A 2 15.02 17.09 65.85
N GLN A 3 14.56 18.33 65.68
CA GLN A 3 13.18 18.74 65.99
C GLN A 3 12.26 18.84 64.77
N GLN A 4 12.76 18.58 63.56
CA GLN A 4 12.04 18.89 62.31
C GLN A 4 11.49 17.66 61.57
N GLY A 5 11.99 16.45 61.89
CA GLY A 5 11.42 15.18 61.39
C GLY A 5 10.11 14.79 62.09
N ASP A 6 9.94 15.20 63.35
CA ASP A 6 8.81 14.82 64.21
C ASP A 6 7.49 15.56 63.88
N LEU A 7 7.56 16.60 63.03
CA LEU A 7 6.42 17.43 62.64
C LEU A 7 5.67 16.91 61.40
N LEU A 8 6.34 16.12 60.53
CA LEU A 8 5.76 15.63 59.26
C LEU A 8 4.84 14.43 59.46
N ASP A 9 5.17 13.53 60.40
CA ASP A 9 4.37 12.33 60.70
C ASP A 9 2.96 12.68 61.22
N GLN A 10 2.79 13.87 61.82
CA GLN A 10 1.50 14.36 62.30
C GLN A 10 0.53 14.72 61.16
N PHE A 11 1.00 14.86 59.92
CA PHE A 11 0.20 15.22 58.74
C PHE A 11 0.07 14.07 57.73
N CYS A 12 0.49 12.86 58.09
CA CYS A 12 0.39 11.66 57.27
C CYS A 12 -0.86 10.85 57.64
N CYS A 13 -1.48 10.25 56.64
CA CYS A 13 -2.59 9.33 56.81
C CYS A 13 -2.06 7.97 57.27
N SER A 14 -2.53 7.44 58.39
CA SER A 14 -2.09 6.14 58.91
C SER A 14 -2.53 4.92 58.07
N VAL A 15 -3.45 5.12 57.10
CA VAL A 15 -3.95 4.07 56.21
C VAL A 15 -3.11 3.96 54.93
N CYS A 16 -2.88 5.08 54.23
CA CYS A 16 -2.09 5.08 52.98
C CYS A 16 -0.63 5.51 53.17
N LEU A 17 -0.26 5.95 54.36
CA LEU A 17 1.08 6.41 54.75
C LEU A 17 1.61 7.63 53.95
N ASP A 18 0.72 8.32 53.24
CA ASP A 18 0.99 9.55 52.50
C ASP A 18 0.47 10.79 53.24
N LEU A 19 0.98 11.97 52.87
CA LEU A 19 0.40 13.27 53.28
C LEU A 19 -1.10 13.31 53.01
N LEU A 20 -1.87 13.76 54.00
CA LEU A 20 -3.33 13.76 53.97
C LEU A 20 -3.90 14.44 52.70
N LYS A 21 -4.77 13.73 51.97
CA LYS A 21 -5.52 14.24 50.81
C LYS A 21 -6.98 14.38 51.24
N GLU A 22 -7.50 15.60 51.18
CA GLU A 22 -8.80 15.96 51.76
C GLU A 22 -8.93 15.45 53.20
N PRO A 23 -8.10 15.97 54.14
CA PRO A 23 -8.07 15.49 55.51
C PRO A 23 -9.45 15.60 56.15
N VAL A 24 -9.86 14.53 56.82
CA VAL A 24 -11.04 14.48 57.68
C VAL A 24 -10.61 14.06 59.07
N THR A 25 -11.28 14.60 60.08
CA THR A 25 -11.03 14.27 61.49
C THR A 25 -12.21 13.45 62.01
N THR A 26 -11.91 12.25 62.51
CA THR A 26 -12.89 11.39 63.17
C THR A 26 -13.23 11.93 64.56
N ILE A 27 -14.33 11.44 65.17
CA ILE A 27 -14.77 11.90 66.51
C ILE A 27 -13.69 11.67 67.58
N CYS A 28 -12.92 10.58 67.44
CA CYS A 28 -11.78 10.28 68.32
C CYS A 28 -10.53 11.16 68.10
N GLY A 29 -10.59 12.14 67.19
CA GLY A 29 -9.52 13.10 66.92
C GLY A 29 -8.45 12.64 65.91
N HIS A 30 -8.50 11.40 65.43
CA HIS A 30 -7.57 10.89 64.41
C HIS A 30 -7.93 11.39 63.01
N ASN A 31 -6.90 11.63 62.20
CA ASN A 31 -7.00 12.28 60.90
C ASN A 31 -6.64 11.33 59.77
N TYR A 32 -7.45 11.33 58.71
CA TYR A 32 -7.28 10.42 57.57
C TYR A 32 -7.56 11.15 56.26
N CYS A 33 -7.08 10.61 55.14
CA CYS A 33 -7.63 10.97 53.84
C CYS A 33 -9.09 10.54 53.80
N ARG A 34 -9.98 11.40 53.30
CA ARG A 34 -11.42 11.11 53.19
C ARG A 34 -11.70 9.71 52.60
N ILE A 35 -11.11 9.43 51.45
CA ILE A 35 -11.29 8.16 50.73
C ILE A 35 -10.77 6.96 51.54
N CYS A 36 -9.67 7.13 52.28
CA CYS A 36 -9.10 6.03 53.06
C CYS A 36 -10.01 5.59 54.21
N ILE A 37 -10.56 6.54 54.96
CA ILE A 37 -11.45 6.22 56.08
C ILE A 37 -12.85 5.80 55.59
N GLU A 38 -13.35 6.38 54.51
CA GLU A 38 -14.58 5.92 53.85
C GLU A 38 -14.42 4.46 53.40
N GLY A 39 -13.32 4.12 52.74
CA GLY A 39 -13.03 2.75 52.31
C GLY A 39 -12.87 1.76 53.47
N CYS A 40 -12.32 2.17 54.61
CA CYS A 40 -12.31 1.33 55.83
C CYS A 40 -13.72 1.07 56.35
N TRP A 41 -14.60 2.08 56.33
CA TRP A 41 -15.97 1.96 56.84
C TRP A 41 -16.91 1.25 55.87
N ASP A 42 -16.71 1.39 54.56
CA ASP A 42 -17.49 0.69 53.53
C ASP A 42 -17.33 -0.83 53.64
N GLN A 43 -16.18 -1.34 54.12
CA GLN A 43 -15.98 -2.77 54.38
C GLN A 43 -16.77 -3.28 55.59
N ASP A 44 -17.07 -2.40 56.55
CA ASP A 44 -17.77 -2.73 57.80
C ASP A 44 -19.25 -2.29 57.81
N ASP A 45 -19.76 -1.73 56.69
CA ASP A 45 -21.17 -1.27 56.55
C ASP A 45 -22.18 -2.40 56.86
N LEU A 46 -21.83 -3.66 56.55
CA LEU A 46 -22.68 -4.83 56.85
C LEU A 46 -22.80 -5.14 58.35
N LYS A 47 -21.84 -4.69 59.17
CA LYS A 47 -21.83 -4.91 60.63
C LYS A 47 -22.51 -3.78 61.40
N GLY A 48 -22.77 -2.64 60.75
CA GLY A 48 -23.41 -1.47 61.35
C GLY A 48 -22.61 -0.77 62.45
N VAL A 49 -21.35 -1.18 62.69
CA VAL A 49 -20.43 -0.63 63.70
C VAL A 49 -19.13 -0.25 63.01
N TYR A 50 -18.77 1.04 63.10
CA TYR A 50 -17.62 1.60 62.39
C TYR A 50 -16.49 1.86 63.37
N SER A 51 -15.26 1.48 63.07
CA SER A 51 -14.14 1.68 63.99
C SER A 51 -13.07 2.62 63.43
N CYS A 52 -12.37 3.31 64.33
CA CYS A 52 -11.17 4.06 63.99
C CYS A 52 -9.99 3.09 63.75
N PRO A 53 -9.31 3.14 62.59
CA PRO A 53 -8.16 2.26 62.32
C PRO A 53 -7.01 2.37 63.34
N GLN A 54 -6.82 3.55 63.97
CA GLN A 54 -5.72 3.79 64.90
C GLN A 54 -6.01 3.38 66.34
N CYS A 55 -7.13 3.85 66.93
CA CYS A 55 -7.46 3.60 68.33
C CYS A 55 -8.54 2.54 68.54
N ARG A 56 -9.15 2.04 67.45
CA ARG A 56 -10.26 1.06 67.46
C ARG A 56 -11.53 1.52 68.17
N GLU A 57 -11.66 2.81 68.47
CA GLU A 57 -12.91 3.38 68.98
C GLU A 57 -14.04 3.19 67.97
N THR A 58 -15.20 2.74 68.45
CA THR A 58 -16.36 2.38 67.61
C THR A 58 -17.41 3.46 67.60
N PHE A 59 -18.06 3.67 66.45
CA PHE A 59 -19.07 4.69 66.21
C PHE A 59 -20.35 4.05 65.67
N THR A 60 -21.51 4.44 66.22
CA THR A 60 -22.85 4.10 65.71
C THR A 60 -23.78 5.30 65.95
N PRO A 61 -24.50 5.83 64.94
CA PRO A 61 -24.47 5.49 63.52
C PRO A 61 -23.18 5.94 62.80
N ARG A 62 -23.05 5.65 61.50
CA ARG A 62 -21.88 6.04 60.67
C ARG A 62 -21.61 7.55 60.78
N PRO A 63 -20.42 7.99 61.22
CA PRO A 63 -20.11 9.41 61.32
C PRO A 63 -20.13 10.11 59.96
N ASN A 64 -20.68 11.32 59.91
CA ASN A 64 -20.60 12.17 58.72
C ASN A 64 -19.24 12.88 58.69
N LEU A 65 -18.43 12.60 57.66
CA LEU A 65 -17.09 13.15 57.52
C LEU A 65 -17.12 14.51 56.83
N ARG A 66 -16.73 15.54 57.59
CA ARG A 66 -16.46 16.89 57.05
C ARG A 66 -14.96 17.09 56.87
N LYS A 67 -14.60 17.76 55.78
CA LYS A 67 -13.23 18.16 55.51
C LYS A 67 -12.72 19.08 56.62
N ASN A 68 -11.56 18.76 57.18
CA ASN A 68 -10.85 19.62 58.11
C ASN A 68 -10.07 20.68 57.29
N ASN A 69 -10.66 21.87 57.15
CA ASN A 69 -10.10 22.95 56.35
C ASN A 69 -8.76 23.46 56.89
N MET A 70 -8.56 23.44 58.22
CA MET A 70 -7.29 23.84 58.82
C MET A 70 -6.16 22.86 58.49
N LEU A 71 -6.39 21.55 58.63
CA LEU A 71 -5.40 20.55 58.24
C LEU A 71 -5.13 20.59 56.74
N ALA A 72 -6.17 20.81 55.92
CA ALA A 72 -6.00 20.96 54.48
C ALA A 72 -5.10 22.16 54.15
N GLU A 73 -5.29 23.30 54.80
CA GLU A 73 -4.46 24.49 54.58
C GLU A 73 -3.00 24.27 55.06
N LEU A 74 -2.80 23.60 56.19
CA LEU A 74 -1.47 23.28 56.70
C LEU A 74 -0.72 22.30 55.78
N VAL A 75 -1.37 21.26 55.29
CA VAL A 75 -0.80 20.31 54.33
C VAL A 75 -0.47 20.99 53.00
N GLU A 76 -1.32 21.92 52.53
CA GLU A 76 -1.05 22.70 51.33
C GLU A 76 0.11 23.69 51.51
N LYS A 77 0.24 24.33 52.68
CA LYS A 77 1.43 25.14 53.01
C LYS A 77 2.69 24.26 53.04
N LEU A 78 2.63 23.07 53.64
CA LEU A 78 3.74 22.11 53.63
C LEU A 78 4.14 21.71 52.18
N ARG A 79 3.18 21.47 51.30
CA ARG A 79 3.42 21.19 49.87
C ARG A 79 4.06 22.37 49.13
N LYS A 80 3.62 23.60 49.42
CA LYS A 80 4.09 24.83 48.74
C LYS A 80 5.44 25.34 49.24
N THR A 81 5.84 25.04 50.48
CA THR A 81 7.11 25.52 51.06
C THR A 81 8.35 24.77 50.53
N GLY A 82 8.23 24.01 49.43
CA GLY A 82 9.39 23.55 48.67
C GLY A 82 10.28 22.55 49.40
N LEU A 83 9.75 21.73 50.31
CA LEU A 83 10.38 20.48 50.73
C LEU A 83 10.12 19.40 49.67
N GLN A 84 10.58 19.64 48.44
CA GLN A 84 11.06 18.56 47.57
C GLN A 84 12.49 18.23 48.02
N ALA A 85 12.62 17.80 49.28
CA ALA A 85 13.64 16.83 49.61
C ALA A 85 12.96 15.47 49.42
N ALA A 86 13.69 14.53 48.83
CA ALA A 86 13.31 13.12 48.80
C ALA A 86 12.72 12.67 50.16
N PRO A 87 11.80 11.69 50.19
CA PRO A 87 11.23 11.19 51.43
C PRO A 87 12.33 10.92 52.47
N PRO A 88 12.17 11.30 53.75
CA PRO A 88 13.05 10.85 54.83
C PRO A 88 13.14 9.32 54.80
N PRO A 89 14.26 8.72 55.24
CA PRO A 89 14.63 7.36 54.88
C PRO A 89 13.67 6.32 55.50
N ALA A 90 12.58 6.03 54.79
CA ALA A 90 12.10 4.68 54.73
C ALA A 90 13.29 3.85 54.24
N LEU A 91 13.64 2.79 54.98
CA LEU A 91 14.67 1.84 54.60
C LEU A 91 14.37 1.32 53.18
N CYS A 92 14.91 1.97 52.15
CA CYS A 92 14.71 1.66 50.75
C CYS A 92 15.42 0.34 50.47
N TYR A 93 14.75 -0.77 50.75
CA TYR A 93 15.20 -2.09 50.37
C TYR A 93 15.36 -2.16 48.85
N ALA A 94 16.40 -2.87 48.39
CA ALA A 94 16.64 -3.06 46.97
C ALA A 94 15.49 -3.89 46.36
N GLY A 95 14.77 -3.32 45.39
CA GLY A 95 13.75 -4.01 44.61
C GLY A 95 14.30 -4.73 43.37
N PRO A 96 13.45 -5.40 42.58
CA PRO A 96 13.86 -5.99 41.31
C PRO A 96 14.45 -4.95 40.36
N GLY A 97 15.71 -5.15 39.95
CA GLY A 97 16.46 -4.21 39.10
C GLY A 97 17.29 -3.17 39.86
N ASP A 98 17.16 -3.07 41.18
CA ASP A 98 18.05 -2.25 42.00
C ASP A 98 19.35 -2.99 42.33
N VAL A 99 20.43 -2.23 42.49
CA VAL A 99 21.71 -2.74 43.00
C VAL A 99 21.63 -2.78 44.52
N ALA A 100 21.86 -3.94 45.12
CA ALA A 100 21.86 -4.09 46.57
C ALA A 100 23.17 -3.60 47.18
N CYS A 101 23.14 -3.12 48.42
CA CYS A 101 24.34 -2.79 49.18
C CYS A 101 25.07 -4.06 49.62
N ASP A 102 26.37 -4.13 49.34
CA ASP A 102 27.20 -5.31 49.63
C ASP A 102 27.51 -5.47 51.12
N VAL A 103 27.50 -4.37 51.87
CA VAL A 103 27.83 -4.33 53.30
C VAL A 103 26.62 -4.63 54.19
N CYS A 104 25.39 -4.40 53.72
CA CYS A 104 24.18 -4.68 54.50
C CYS A 104 24.12 -6.16 54.91
N THR A 105 24.05 -6.38 56.23
CA THR A 105 23.84 -7.70 56.82
C THR A 105 22.34 -8.00 56.94
N GLY A 106 21.94 -9.25 56.64
CA GLY A 106 20.53 -9.68 56.63
C GLY A 106 19.95 -9.96 55.23
N THR A 107 18.75 -10.54 55.18
CA THR A 107 18.08 -10.97 53.94
C THR A 107 17.51 -9.81 53.11
N ARG A 108 17.23 -8.68 53.75
CA ARG A 108 16.71 -7.47 53.09
C ARG A 108 17.80 -6.41 53.02
N LYS A 109 18.56 -6.40 51.94
CA LYS A 109 19.63 -5.43 51.69
C LYS A 109 19.04 -4.08 51.24
N GLN A 110 19.65 -2.99 51.67
CA GLN A 110 19.29 -1.64 51.20
C GLN A 110 19.72 -1.44 49.75
N LYS A 111 19.01 -0.57 49.03
CA LYS A 111 19.40 -0.09 47.71
C LYS A 111 20.73 0.66 47.80
N ALA A 112 21.69 0.25 46.99
CA ALA A 112 22.94 0.96 46.83
C ALA A 112 22.72 2.24 46.03
N LEU A 113 23.35 3.32 46.48
CA LEU A 113 23.33 4.62 45.81
C LEU A 113 24.57 4.79 44.94
N MET A 114 25.73 4.38 45.48
CA MET A 114 27.02 4.49 44.81
C MET A 114 27.79 3.18 44.89
N SER A 115 28.58 2.91 43.86
CA SER A 115 29.61 1.87 43.86
C SER A 115 30.98 2.53 43.98
N CYS A 116 31.85 1.97 44.81
CA CYS A 116 33.24 2.39 44.94
C CYS A 116 34.13 1.57 44.01
N LEU A 117 34.85 2.23 43.11
CA LEU A 117 35.76 1.57 42.17
C LEU A 117 37.06 1.05 42.81
N ALA A 118 37.41 1.52 44.01
CA ALA A 118 38.55 1.01 44.77
C ALA A 118 38.18 -0.20 45.65
N CYS A 119 37.05 -0.15 46.37
CA CYS A 119 36.56 -1.25 47.19
C CYS A 119 35.84 -2.34 46.40
N LEU A 120 35.48 -2.08 45.13
CA LEU A 120 34.77 -3.01 44.25
C LEU A 120 33.43 -3.47 44.84
N ALA A 121 32.76 -2.56 45.56
CA ALA A 121 31.53 -2.80 46.28
C ALA A 121 30.54 -1.64 46.12
N SER A 122 29.27 -1.92 46.35
CA SER A 122 28.13 -1.00 46.26
C SER A 122 27.56 -0.71 47.64
N TYR A 123 27.27 0.56 47.91
CA TYR A 123 26.96 1.07 49.24
C TYR A 123 25.62 1.80 49.23
N CYS A 124 24.76 1.49 50.21
CA CYS A 124 23.63 2.36 50.57
C CYS A 124 24.14 3.60 51.31
N GLU A 125 23.27 4.60 51.50
CA GLU A 125 23.63 5.89 52.12
C GLU A 125 24.45 5.74 53.40
N THR A 126 24.00 4.88 54.31
CA THR A 126 24.66 4.65 55.61
C THR A 126 26.07 4.09 55.46
N HIS A 127 26.27 3.09 54.59
CA HIS A 127 27.58 2.49 54.37
C HIS A 127 28.46 3.30 53.42
N LEU A 128 27.90 4.31 52.76
CA LEU A 128 28.65 5.25 51.93
C LEU A 128 29.30 6.36 52.77
N GLN A 129 28.72 6.71 53.92
CA GLN A 129 29.17 7.79 54.80
C GLN A 129 30.69 7.75 55.13
N PRO A 130 31.31 6.58 55.42
CA PRO A 130 32.76 6.50 55.65
C PRO A 130 33.61 7.00 54.47
N HIS A 131 33.12 6.89 53.22
CA HIS A 131 33.82 7.41 52.05
C HIS A 131 33.90 8.93 52.01
N TYR A 132 32.97 9.63 52.66
CA TYR A 132 32.98 11.10 52.73
C TYR A 132 33.73 11.62 53.95
N GLU A 133 33.62 10.94 55.09
CA GLU A 133 34.11 11.44 56.37
C GLU A 133 35.54 11.00 56.66
N SER A 134 35.87 9.73 56.38
CA SER A 134 37.16 9.16 56.71
C SER A 134 38.26 9.60 55.74
N PRO A 135 39.38 10.19 56.22
CA PRO A 135 40.52 10.51 55.37
C PRO A 135 41.06 9.33 54.56
N ALA A 136 40.92 8.10 55.06
CA ALA A 136 41.37 6.89 54.38
C ALA A 136 40.58 6.60 53.09
N PHE A 137 39.29 6.93 53.07
CA PHE A 137 38.38 6.58 51.97
C PHE A 137 38.02 7.76 51.07
N LYS A 138 38.34 9.00 51.46
CA LYS A 138 38.09 10.23 50.66
C LYS A 138 38.66 10.21 49.24
N LYS A 139 39.74 9.44 49.01
CA LYS A 139 40.37 9.30 47.69
C LYS A 139 39.68 8.26 46.79
N HIS A 140 38.76 7.48 47.33
CA HIS A 140 38.07 6.45 46.57
C HIS A 140 37.09 7.08 45.57
N LYS A 141 37.17 6.66 44.31
CA LYS A 141 36.26 7.13 43.28
C LYS A 141 34.91 6.41 43.38
N LEU A 142 33.87 7.18 43.67
CA LEU A 142 32.49 6.73 43.72
C LEU A 142 31.78 7.00 42.39
N VAL A 143 31.02 6.03 41.90
CA VAL A 143 30.16 6.15 40.72
C VAL A 143 28.74 5.73 41.07
N LYS A 144 27.74 6.14 40.29
CA LYS A 144 26.35 5.70 40.48
C LYS A 144 26.30 4.17 40.54
N ALA A 145 25.54 3.63 41.50
CA ALA A 145 25.45 2.19 41.70
C ALA A 145 25.10 1.47 40.39
N THR A 146 25.82 0.38 40.10
CA THR A 146 25.72 -0.36 38.84
C THR A 146 25.78 -1.85 39.12
N ALA A 147 24.84 -2.61 38.54
CA ALA A 147 24.84 -4.08 38.67
C ALA A 147 26.05 -4.71 37.95
N GLN A 148 26.61 -3.98 36.98
CA GLN A 148 27.74 -4.40 36.13
C GLN A 148 29.08 -3.95 36.70
N LEU A 149 29.23 -3.89 38.03
CA LEU A 149 30.49 -3.49 38.63
C LEU A 149 31.60 -4.49 38.34
N GLN A 150 31.28 -5.80 38.38
CA GLN A 150 32.22 -6.88 38.09
C GLN A 150 32.67 -6.91 36.63
N GLU A 151 31.79 -6.56 35.68
CA GLU A 151 32.15 -6.46 34.25
C GLU A 151 33.19 -5.37 33.95
N LYS A 152 33.42 -4.44 34.90
CA LYS A 152 34.41 -3.37 34.77
C LYS A 152 35.78 -3.75 35.35
N ILE A 153 35.91 -4.96 35.90
CA ILE A 153 37.10 -5.43 36.58
C ILE A 153 37.77 -6.50 35.71
N CYS A 154 39.08 -6.42 35.58
CA CYS A 154 39.88 -7.41 34.90
C CYS A 154 39.86 -8.72 35.69
N SER A 155 39.40 -9.80 35.05
CA SER A 155 39.35 -11.14 35.63
C SER A 155 40.70 -11.73 36.03
N HIS A 156 41.81 -11.22 35.46
CA HIS A 156 43.16 -11.74 35.73
C HIS A 156 43.88 -10.97 36.84
N HIS A 157 43.56 -9.70 37.03
CA HIS A 157 44.36 -8.78 37.84
C HIS A 157 43.57 -8.09 38.95
N ASP A 158 42.24 -8.26 38.99
CA ASP A 158 41.32 -7.58 39.91
C ASP A 158 41.50 -6.05 39.91
N LYS A 159 41.84 -5.50 38.73
CA LYS A 159 42.02 -4.06 38.46
C LYS A 159 40.98 -3.55 37.48
N LEU A 160 40.63 -2.27 37.59
CA LEU A 160 39.64 -1.63 36.72
C LEU A 160 40.10 -1.62 35.25
N LEU A 161 39.16 -1.87 34.33
CA LEU A 161 39.37 -1.85 32.89
C LEU A 161 39.37 -0.40 32.36
N GLU A 162 40.46 0.33 32.62
CA GLU A 162 40.61 1.76 32.27
C GLU A 162 41.30 2.01 30.93
N VAL A 163 41.83 0.97 30.28
CA VAL A 163 42.53 1.04 29.00
C VAL A 163 41.71 0.30 27.94
N TYR A 164 41.73 0.77 26.70
CA TYR A 164 41.17 0.08 25.55
C TYR A 164 42.30 -0.32 24.61
N CYS A 165 42.38 -1.60 24.27
CA CYS A 165 43.27 -2.12 23.25
C CYS A 165 42.56 -2.06 21.89
N ARG A 166 43.08 -1.27 20.95
CA ARG A 166 42.52 -1.15 19.59
C ARG A 166 42.83 -2.36 18.72
N THR A 167 43.98 -2.97 18.93
CA THR A 167 44.40 -4.19 18.23
C THR A 167 43.39 -5.33 18.49
N ASP A 168 43.05 -5.56 19.76
CA ASP A 168 42.16 -6.67 20.16
C ASP A 168 40.70 -6.23 20.37
N GLN A 169 40.42 -4.92 20.28
CA GLN A 169 39.09 -4.31 20.42
C GLN A 169 38.39 -4.62 21.76
N GLN A 170 39.11 -4.54 22.87
CA GLN A 170 38.58 -4.81 24.20
C GLN A 170 39.11 -3.86 25.27
N CYS A 171 38.33 -3.68 26.34
CA CYS A 171 38.77 -2.95 27.53
C CYS A 171 39.66 -3.87 28.39
N ILE A 172 40.81 -3.37 28.82
CA ILE A 172 41.83 -4.07 29.61
C ILE A 172 42.28 -3.20 30.82
N CYS A 173 42.98 -3.80 31.78
CA CYS A 173 43.57 -3.03 32.88
C CYS A 173 45.02 -2.61 32.57
N LEU A 174 45.60 -1.75 33.42
CA LEU A 174 46.98 -1.28 33.27
C LEU A 174 48.03 -2.41 33.34
N LEU A 175 47.80 -3.48 34.11
CA LEU A 175 48.74 -4.61 34.16
C LEU A 175 48.74 -5.42 32.86
N CYS A 176 47.56 -5.67 32.28
CA CYS A 176 47.42 -6.30 30.97
C CYS A 176 48.25 -5.61 29.86
N THR A 177 48.40 -4.28 29.92
CA THR A 177 49.23 -3.55 28.93
C THR A 177 50.72 -3.87 29.01
N MET A 178 51.21 -4.31 30.17
CA MET A 178 52.61 -4.66 30.39
C MET A 178 52.88 -6.14 30.10
N ASP A 179 51.85 -6.98 30.20
CA ASP A 179 51.91 -8.43 30.03
C ASP A 179 51.37 -8.86 28.66
N GLU A 180 50.13 -9.36 28.60
CA GLU A 180 49.52 -9.98 27.42
C GLU A 180 49.36 -9.04 26.22
N HIS A 181 49.13 -7.75 26.46
CA HIS A 181 48.90 -6.74 25.41
C HIS A 181 50.15 -5.85 25.17
N LYS A 182 51.33 -6.36 25.54
CA LYS A 182 52.59 -5.60 25.38
C LYS A 182 52.87 -5.32 23.90
N GLY A 183 52.96 -4.03 23.57
CA GLY A 183 53.23 -3.57 22.21
C GLY A 183 52.00 -3.39 21.32
N HIS A 184 50.79 -3.62 21.84
CA HIS A 184 49.55 -3.33 21.11
C HIS A 184 49.21 -1.83 21.13
N ASP A 185 48.40 -1.38 20.15
CA ASP A 185 47.88 -0.01 20.16
C ASP A 185 46.84 0.11 21.28
N THR A 186 47.22 0.86 22.32
CA THR A 186 46.41 1.02 23.52
C THR A 186 46.21 2.50 23.83
N VAL A 187 44.99 2.83 24.24
CA VAL A 187 44.59 4.19 24.62
C VAL A 187 43.74 4.12 25.88
N SER A 188 43.54 5.23 26.59
CA SER A 188 42.60 5.22 27.72
C SER A 188 41.18 4.95 27.22
N ALA A 189 40.40 4.21 28.01
CA ALA A 189 39.00 3.93 27.69
C ALA A 189 38.17 5.22 27.53
N ALA A 190 38.52 6.28 28.25
CA ALA A 190 37.89 7.60 28.12
C ALA A 190 38.18 8.27 26.76
N ALA A 191 39.43 8.17 26.27
CA ALA A 191 39.81 8.70 24.97
C ALA A 191 39.11 7.92 23.84
N GLU A 192 39.14 6.58 23.89
CA GLU A 192 38.47 5.76 22.88
C GLU A 192 36.96 5.97 22.88
N ARG A 193 36.33 6.10 24.06
CA ARG A 193 34.91 6.45 24.17
C ARG A 193 34.59 7.74 23.43
N THR A 194 35.44 8.76 23.53
CA THR A 194 35.22 10.04 22.86
C THR A 194 35.22 9.88 21.34
N GLU A 195 36.14 9.09 20.81
CA GLU A 195 36.20 8.79 19.37
C GLU A 195 35.02 7.92 18.90
N LYS A 196 34.68 6.85 19.64
CA LYS A 196 33.51 6.01 19.36
C LYS A 196 32.20 6.79 19.45
N GLN A 197 32.09 7.74 20.38
CA GLN A 197 30.93 8.63 20.50
C GLN A 197 30.77 9.53 19.27
N ARG A 198 31.89 10.05 18.73
CA ARG A 198 31.90 10.81 17.46
C ARG A 198 31.47 9.95 16.28
N GLN A 199 32.00 8.73 16.16
CA GLN A 199 31.62 7.76 15.13
C GLN A 199 30.14 7.36 15.21
N LEU A 200 29.61 7.20 16.43
CA LEU A 200 28.20 6.95 16.67
C LEU A 200 27.33 8.11 16.15
N GLY A 201 27.72 9.35 16.44
CA GLY A 201 27.01 10.55 15.95
C GLY A 201 26.97 10.62 14.41
N MET A 202 28.09 10.37 13.74
CA MET A 202 28.13 10.32 12.26
C MET A 202 27.25 9.19 11.70
N SER A 203 27.28 8.02 12.33
CA SER A 203 26.48 6.87 11.91
C SER A 203 24.99 7.14 12.08
N GLN A 204 24.59 7.76 13.19
CA GLN A 204 23.21 8.20 13.44
C GLN A 204 22.74 9.20 12.38
N GLN A 205 23.57 10.20 12.03
CA GLN A 205 23.25 11.15 10.96
C GLN A 205 23.06 10.45 9.60
N LYS A 206 23.95 9.51 9.26
CA LYS A 206 23.86 8.74 8.01
C LYS A 206 22.59 7.90 7.93
N VAL A 207 22.20 7.26 9.03
CA VAL A 207 20.94 6.50 9.11
C VAL A 207 19.74 7.44 8.96
N GLN A 208 19.76 8.60 9.63
CA GLN A 208 18.68 9.57 9.55
C GLN A 208 18.51 10.14 8.13
N GLN A 209 19.62 10.44 7.45
CA GLN A 209 19.57 10.88 6.06
C GLN A 209 18.98 9.80 5.15
N ARG A 210 19.45 8.56 5.27
CA ARG A 210 18.93 7.43 4.47
C ARG A 210 17.45 7.16 4.75
N PHE A 211 17.01 7.35 5.99
CA PHE A 211 15.60 7.25 6.36
C PHE A 211 14.76 8.29 5.62
N GLN A 212 15.17 9.57 5.64
CA GLN A 212 14.47 10.64 4.92
C GLN A 212 14.45 10.43 3.40
N GLU A 213 15.55 9.98 2.81
CA GLU A 213 15.62 9.61 1.39
C GLU A 213 14.62 8.50 1.05
N ARG A 214 14.54 7.45 1.88
CA ARG A 214 13.61 6.33 1.68
C ARG A 214 12.15 6.72 1.89
N GLU A 215 11.87 7.58 2.85
CA GLU A 215 10.51 8.13 3.02
C GLU A 215 10.07 8.97 1.81
N LYS A 216 11.01 9.74 1.21
CA LYS A 216 10.74 10.49 -0.01
C LYS A 216 10.47 9.55 -1.19
N GLU A 217 11.35 8.58 -1.44
CA GLU A 217 11.18 7.56 -2.48
C GLU A 217 9.82 6.82 -2.33
N LEU A 218 9.43 6.47 -1.10
CA LEU A 218 8.16 5.81 -0.81
C LEU A 218 6.96 6.68 -1.22
N LYS A 219 6.99 7.98 -0.88
CA LYS A 219 5.91 8.91 -1.24
C LYS A 219 5.81 9.11 -2.75
N GLU A 220 6.96 9.26 -3.43
CA GLU A 220 7.01 9.39 -4.89
C GLU A 220 6.44 8.14 -5.57
N LEU A 221 6.83 6.93 -5.11
CA LEU A 221 6.30 5.68 -5.64
C LEU A 221 4.79 5.53 -5.38
N GLN A 222 4.32 5.88 -4.19
CA GLN A 222 2.88 5.87 -3.88
C GLN A 222 2.09 6.81 -4.79
N GLN A 223 2.64 7.99 -5.11
CA GLN A 223 2.03 8.93 -6.03
C GLN A 223 2.06 8.41 -7.47
N ALA A 224 3.17 7.82 -7.92
CA ALA A 224 3.30 7.21 -9.24
C ALA A 224 2.28 6.09 -9.44
N VAL A 225 2.12 5.19 -8.47
CA VAL A 225 1.11 4.12 -8.51
C VAL A 225 -0.30 4.67 -8.58
N LYS A 226 -0.63 5.69 -7.79
CA LYS A 226 -1.96 6.34 -7.85
C LYS A 226 -2.22 7.01 -9.20
N SER A 227 -1.21 7.69 -9.75
CA SER A 227 -1.28 8.34 -11.06
C SER A 227 -1.48 7.31 -12.17
N PHE A 228 -0.70 6.21 -12.13
CA PHE A 228 -0.83 5.11 -13.07
C PHE A 228 -2.23 4.49 -13.05
N LYS A 229 -2.77 4.18 -11.86
CA LYS A 229 -4.13 3.65 -11.73
C LYS A 229 -5.18 4.59 -12.35
N ARG A 230 -5.05 5.90 -12.12
CA ARG A 230 -5.95 6.90 -12.71
C ARG A 230 -5.81 6.95 -14.24
N SER A 231 -4.58 6.91 -14.74
CA SER A 231 -4.32 6.89 -16.18
C SER A 231 -4.89 5.64 -16.85
N ALA A 232 -4.73 4.46 -16.23
CA ALA A 232 -5.27 3.21 -16.75
C ALA A 232 -6.81 3.27 -16.79
N GLN A 233 -7.44 3.77 -15.71
CA GLN A 233 -8.89 3.95 -15.65
C GLN A 233 -9.40 4.91 -16.73
N SER A 234 -8.73 6.05 -16.92
CA SER A 234 -9.06 7.00 -18.00
C SER A 234 -8.96 6.34 -19.38
N ALA A 235 -7.90 5.57 -19.63
CA ALA A 235 -7.72 4.88 -20.90
C ALA A 235 -8.81 3.83 -21.15
N VAL A 236 -9.30 3.14 -20.11
CA VAL A 236 -10.45 2.24 -20.21
C VAL A 236 -11.72 3.01 -20.55
N GLU A 237 -12.01 4.10 -19.85
CA GLU A 237 -13.20 4.93 -20.09
C GLU A 237 -13.20 5.53 -21.51
N ASP A 238 -12.06 6.05 -21.96
CA ASP A 238 -11.88 6.57 -23.32
C ASP A 238 -12.08 5.46 -24.37
N SER A 239 -11.53 4.26 -24.12
CA SER A 239 -11.69 3.11 -25.00
C SER A 239 -13.16 2.65 -25.08
N ASP A 240 -13.84 2.56 -23.94
CA ASP A 240 -15.25 2.19 -23.85
C ASP A 240 -16.14 3.18 -24.61
N GLN A 241 -15.84 4.48 -24.51
CA GLN A 241 -16.54 5.50 -25.28
C GLN A 241 -16.37 5.28 -26.80
N ILE A 242 -15.14 5.06 -27.27
CA ILE A 242 -14.84 4.83 -28.68
C ILE A 242 -15.58 3.58 -29.20
N PHE A 243 -15.52 2.46 -28.47
CA PHE A 243 -16.24 1.25 -28.85
C PHE A 243 -17.76 1.46 -28.87
N THR A 244 -18.30 2.22 -27.91
CA THR A 244 -19.73 2.55 -27.88
C THR A 244 -20.14 3.37 -29.12
N GLU A 245 -19.33 4.34 -29.55
CA GLU A 245 -19.58 5.13 -30.76
C GLU A 245 -19.51 4.29 -32.04
N LEU A 246 -18.58 3.32 -32.10
CA LEU A 246 -18.48 2.35 -33.20
C LEU A 246 -19.72 1.45 -33.27
N ILE A 247 -20.14 0.89 -32.13
CA ILE A 247 -21.35 0.05 -32.05
C ILE A 247 -22.57 0.82 -32.56
N ARG A 248 -22.79 2.05 -32.05
CA ARG A 248 -23.90 2.91 -32.51
C ARG A 248 -23.85 3.17 -34.01
N SER A 249 -22.66 3.32 -34.58
CA SER A 249 -22.50 3.54 -36.02
C SER A 249 -22.84 2.30 -36.84
N ILE A 250 -22.47 1.11 -36.36
CA ILE A 250 -22.84 -0.17 -36.98
C ILE A 250 -24.35 -0.41 -36.88
N GLU A 251 -24.97 -0.14 -35.73
CA GLU A 251 -26.41 -0.24 -35.52
C GLU A 251 -27.20 0.71 -36.45
N ARG A 252 -26.69 1.94 -36.63
CA ARG A 252 -27.26 2.89 -37.60
C ARG A 252 -27.22 2.34 -39.02
N ARG A 253 -26.06 1.85 -39.48
CA ARG A 253 -25.92 1.23 -40.81
C ARG A 253 -26.82 -0.01 -40.97
N SER A 254 -26.94 -0.83 -39.93
CA SER A 254 -27.86 -1.98 -39.92
C SER A 254 -29.31 -1.55 -40.15
N SER A 255 -29.72 -0.45 -39.51
CA SER A 255 -31.05 0.12 -39.66
C SER A 255 -31.28 0.67 -41.06
N GLU A 256 -30.31 1.41 -41.62
CA GLU A 256 -30.35 1.91 -43.00
C GLU A 256 -30.53 0.77 -44.03
N VAL A 257 -29.82 -0.35 -43.87
CA VAL A 257 -29.98 -1.52 -44.76
C VAL A 257 -31.39 -2.11 -44.66
N LYS A 258 -31.96 -2.21 -43.45
CA LYS A 258 -33.34 -2.69 -43.26
C LYS A 258 -34.34 -1.78 -43.96
N GLU A 259 -34.21 -0.46 -43.78
CA GLU A 259 -35.10 0.51 -44.43
C GLU A 259 -35.00 0.45 -45.95
N LEU A 260 -33.79 0.31 -46.52
CA LEU A 260 -33.61 0.13 -47.97
C LEU A 260 -34.32 -1.12 -48.50
N ILE A 261 -34.20 -2.25 -47.80
CA ILE A 261 -34.89 -3.50 -48.18
C ILE A 261 -36.40 -3.31 -48.13
N ARG A 262 -36.93 -2.72 -47.03
CA ARG A 262 -38.38 -2.50 -46.86
C ARG A 262 -38.95 -1.51 -47.86
N ALA A 263 -38.22 -0.46 -48.20
CA ALA A 263 -38.62 0.51 -49.22
C ALA A 263 -38.70 -0.15 -50.60
N GLN A 264 -37.68 -0.95 -50.97
CA GLN A 264 -37.67 -1.66 -52.25
C GLN A 264 -38.76 -2.75 -52.31
N GLU A 265 -38.95 -3.51 -51.24
CA GLU A 265 -40.04 -4.48 -51.08
C GLU A 265 -41.39 -3.81 -51.32
N LYS A 266 -41.67 -2.72 -50.60
CA LYS A 266 -42.94 -1.98 -50.74
C LYS A 266 -43.15 -1.46 -52.16
N ALA A 267 -42.14 -0.86 -52.77
CA ALA A 267 -42.23 -0.31 -54.12
C ALA A 267 -42.55 -1.40 -55.16
N GLN A 268 -41.84 -2.53 -55.10
CA GLN A 268 -42.04 -3.64 -56.04
C GLN A 268 -43.37 -4.37 -55.80
N VAL A 269 -43.79 -4.53 -54.53
CA VAL A 269 -45.10 -5.10 -54.18
C VAL A 269 -46.23 -4.21 -54.69
N SER A 270 -46.19 -2.90 -54.44
CA SER A 270 -47.24 -1.99 -54.93
C SER A 270 -47.33 -1.97 -56.46
N GLN A 271 -46.20 -2.07 -57.17
CA GLN A 271 -46.18 -2.20 -58.62
C GLN A 271 -46.83 -3.51 -59.08
N ALA A 272 -46.48 -4.63 -58.43
CA ALA A 272 -47.03 -5.95 -58.76
C ALA A 272 -48.54 -6.05 -58.46
N GLU A 273 -49.00 -5.47 -57.34
CA GLU A 273 -50.42 -5.39 -56.98
C GLU A 273 -51.21 -4.59 -58.01
N GLY A 274 -50.66 -3.46 -58.50
CA GLY A 274 -51.28 -2.67 -59.57
C GLY A 274 -51.47 -3.47 -60.87
N LEU A 275 -50.44 -4.21 -61.29
CA LEU A 275 -50.52 -5.11 -62.46
C LEU A 275 -51.52 -6.25 -62.25
N LEU A 276 -51.60 -6.77 -61.02
CA LEU A 276 -52.51 -7.85 -60.66
C LEU A 276 -53.97 -7.39 -60.71
N GLU A 277 -54.29 -6.18 -60.25
CA GLU A 277 -55.62 -5.60 -60.38
C GLU A 277 -55.99 -5.30 -61.84
N GLN A 278 -55.05 -4.80 -62.64
CA GLN A 278 -55.26 -4.61 -64.09
C GLN A 278 -55.58 -5.94 -64.78
N LEU A 279 -54.82 -7.01 -64.51
CA LEU A 279 -55.08 -8.34 -65.05
C LEU A 279 -56.44 -8.89 -64.60
N LYS A 280 -56.82 -8.72 -63.33
CA LYS A 280 -58.14 -9.15 -62.84
C LYS A 280 -59.27 -8.48 -63.59
N GLN A 281 -59.16 -7.16 -63.81
CA GLN A 281 -60.15 -6.38 -64.54
C GLN A 281 -60.25 -6.85 -66.00
N GLU A 282 -59.12 -7.04 -66.67
CA GLU A 282 -59.07 -7.53 -68.06
C GLU A 282 -59.69 -8.94 -68.18
N ILE A 283 -59.37 -9.85 -67.24
CA ILE A 283 -59.99 -11.18 -67.19
C ILE A 283 -61.51 -11.08 -66.99
N ALA A 284 -62.00 -10.17 -66.14
CA ALA A 284 -63.42 -9.99 -65.90
C ALA A 284 -64.14 -9.46 -67.16
N GLU A 285 -63.55 -8.51 -67.86
CA GLU A 285 -64.08 -7.97 -69.13
C GLU A 285 -64.09 -9.02 -70.24
N LEU A 286 -63.00 -9.78 -70.39
CA LEU A 286 -62.92 -10.89 -71.34
C LEU A 286 -63.96 -11.97 -71.04
N ARG A 287 -64.16 -12.33 -69.76
CA ARG A 287 -65.22 -13.27 -69.35
C ARG A 287 -66.61 -12.77 -69.69
N LYS A 288 -66.93 -11.51 -69.36
CA LYS A 288 -68.22 -10.90 -69.70
C LYS A 288 -68.46 -10.95 -71.20
N ARG A 289 -67.47 -10.57 -72.00
CA ARG A 289 -67.58 -10.57 -73.46
C ARG A 289 -67.73 -11.98 -74.03
N SER A 290 -67.03 -12.96 -73.46
CA SER A 290 -67.21 -14.37 -73.82
C SER A 290 -68.66 -14.81 -73.60
N THR A 291 -69.28 -14.44 -72.47
CA THR A 291 -70.69 -14.78 -72.20
C THR A 291 -71.67 -14.07 -73.13
N GLU A 292 -71.42 -12.81 -73.52
CA GLU A 292 -72.25 -12.06 -74.47
C GLU A 292 -72.17 -12.67 -75.88
N LEU A 293 -70.98 -13.09 -76.31
CA LEU A 293 -70.76 -13.77 -77.59
C LEU A 293 -71.44 -15.15 -77.61
N GLU A 294 -71.37 -15.91 -76.52
CA GLU A 294 -72.05 -17.19 -76.38
C GLU A 294 -73.58 -17.03 -76.38
N GLN A 295 -74.13 -16.02 -75.71
CA GLN A 295 -75.57 -15.75 -75.80
C GLN A 295 -76.01 -15.37 -77.22
N LEU A 296 -75.20 -14.56 -77.92
CA LEU A 296 -75.51 -14.14 -79.27
C LEU A 296 -75.49 -15.32 -80.26
N SER A 297 -74.58 -16.28 -80.10
CA SER A 297 -74.50 -17.46 -80.99
C SER A 297 -75.74 -18.35 -80.97
N HIS A 298 -76.54 -18.29 -79.89
CA HIS A 298 -77.80 -19.02 -79.75
C HIS A 298 -79.04 -18.21 -80.19
N THR A 299 -78.86 -17.00 -80.76
CA THR A 299 -79.97 -16.15 -81.20
C THR A 299 -80.47 -16.58 -82.60
N GLU A 300 -81.75 -16.93 -82.73
CA GLU A 300 -82.36 -17.35 -84.01
C GLU A 300 -82.72 -16.16 -84.94
N ASP A 301 -82.93 -14.96 -84.39
CA ASP A 301 -83.22 -13.74 -85.16
C ASP A 301 -81.98 -13.24 -85.91
N HIS A 302 -81.96 -13.44 -87.22
CA HIS A 302 -80.85 -13.08 -88.09
C HIS A 302 -80.54 -11.59 -88.12
N ILE A 303 -81.52 -10.70 -87.97
CA ILE A 303 -81.31 -9.24 -88.01
C ILE A 303 -80.69 -8.79 -86.69
N HIS A 304 -81.26 -9.25 -85.56
CA HIS A 304 -80.72 -8.94 -84.23
C HIS A 304 -79.30 -9.51 -84.05
N PHE A 305 -79.03 -10.72 -84.59
CA PHE A 305 -77.70 -11.30 -84.61
C PHE A 305 -76.68 -10.40 -85.31
N ILE A 306 -76.97 -9.98 -86.55
CA ILE A 306 -76.04 -9.17 -87.36
C ILE A 306 -75.79 -7.80 -86.71
N GLN A 307 -76.84 -7.11 -86.24
CA GLN A 307 -76.71 -5.79 -85.61
C GLN A 307 -75.89 -5.84 -84.31
N ARG A 308 -76.11 -6.88 -83.49
CA ARG A 308 -75.44 -7.03 -82.20
C ARG A 308 -74.02 -7.57 -82.35
N TYR A 309 -73.78 -8.45 -83.33
CA TYR A 309 -72.43 -8.90 -83.68
C TYR A 309 -71.57 -7.74 -84.17
N GLN A 310 -72.10 -6.86 -85.04
CA GLN A 310 -71.38 -5.65 -85.49
C GLN A 310 -70.99 -4.76 -84.31
N SER A 311 -71.90 -4.55 -83.34
CA SER A 311 -71.65 -3.78 -82.12
C SER A 311 -70.61 -4.44 -81.20
N LEU A 312 -70.62 -5.77 -81.10
CA LEU A 312 -69.64 -6.54 -80.33
C LEU A 312 -68.31 -6.74 -81.06
N SER A 313 -68.24 -6.53 -82.38
CA SER A 313 -67.02 -6.72 -83.16
C SER A 313 -66.18 -5.44 -83.29
N SER A 314 -66.79 -4.27 -83.12
CA SER A 314 -66.14 -2.96 -83.31
C SER A 314 -65.30 -2.46 -82.14
N ILE A 315 -65.51 -3.00 -80.93
CA ILE A 315 -64.69 -2.68 -79.76
C ILE A 315 -63.46 -3.57 -79.82
N SER A 316 -62.32 -3.06 -80.28
CA SER A 316 -61.06 -3.83 -80.30
C SER A 316 -60.80 -4.39 -78.90
N VAL A 317 -60.89 -5.71 -78.74
CA VAL A 317 -60.28 -6.37 -77.58
C VAL A 317 -58.78 -6.11 -77.73
N SER A 318 -58.25 -5.21 -76.90
CA SER A 318 -56.92 -5.29 -76.27
C SER A 318 -55.85 -6.10 -77.02
N SER A 319 -55.71 -5.91 -78.33
CA SER A 319 -54.73 -6.67 -79.10
C SER A 319 -53.41 -6.00 -78.83
N ASP A 320 -52.55 -6.73 -78.13
CA ASP A 320 -51.11 -6.49 -77.97
C ASP A 320 -50.69 -5.78 -76.68
N LEU A 321 -51.39 -5.99 -75.55
CA LEU A 321 -50.75 -5.75 -74.25
C LEU A 321 -49.61 -6.77 -74.03
N PRO A 322 -48.38 -6.33 -73.75
CA PRO A 322 -47.24 -7.23 -73.58
C PRO A 322 -47.48 -8.23 -72.45
N SER A 323 -47.14 -9.50 -72.67
CA SER A 323 -47.22 -10.53 -71.63
C SER A 323 -46.37 -10.15 -70.41
N ILE A 324 -46.96 -10.19 -69.21
CA ILE A 324 -46.23 -9.96 -67.97
C ILE A 324 -45.18 -11.07 -67.78
N VAL A 325 -43.91 -10.69 -67.77
CA VAL A 325 -42.78 -11.61 -67.51
C VAL A 325 -42.43 -11.56 -66.02
N VAL A 326 -42.61 -12.68 -65.32
CA VAL A 326 -42.22 -12.82 -63.92
C VAL A 326 -40.76 -13.25 -63.83
N ARG A 327 -39.93 -12.48 -63.12
CA ARG A 327 -38.51 -12.81 -62.93
C ARG A 327 -38.33 -13.93 -61.89
N PRO A 328 -37.43 -14.92 -62.11
CA PRO A 328 -37.17 -16.01 -61.16
C PRO A 328 -36.67 -15.56 -59.78
N LEU A 329 -36.93 -16.41 -58.78
CA LEU A 329 -36.77 -16.19 -57.34
C LEU A 329 -35.31 -16.04 -56.89
N GLN A 330 -34.83 -14.79 -56.79
CA GLN A 330 -33.71 -14.38 -55.93
C GLN A 330 -33.70 -12.84 -55.80
N TYR A 331 -34.56 -12.28 -54.94
CA TYR A 331 -34.77 -10.83 -54.89
C TYR A 331 -33.75 -10.06 -54.04
N PHE A 332 -33.18 -10.68 -53.00
CA PHE A 332 -32.25 -10.01 -52.06
C PHE A 332 -31.01 -10.83 -51.66
N GLY A 333 -30.74 -11.96 -52.31
CA GLY A 333 -29.60 -12.82 -51.97
C GLY A 333 -28.24 -12.10 -52.03
N ASP A 334 -28.08 -11.23 -53.03
CA ASP A 334 -26.86 -10.41 -53.20
C ASP A 334 -26.66 -9.39 -52.07
N VAL A 335 -27.74 -8.93 -51.43
CA VAL A 335 -27.65 -8.03 -50.28
C VAL A 335 -27.03 -8.76 -49.09
N SER A 336 -27.52 -9.97 -48.79
CA SER A 336 -26.96 -10.80 -47.72
C SER A 336 -25.50 -11.17 -47.97
N LYS A 337 -25.13 -11.44 -49.23
CA LYS A 337 -23.75 -11.69 -49.63
C LYS A 337 -22.87 -10.45 -49.39
N THR A 338 -23.31 -9.28 -49.84
CA THR A 338 -22.58 -8.01 -49.67
C THR A 338 -22.37 -7.66 -48.19
N VAL A 339 -23.39 -7.86 -47.35
CA VAL A 339 -23.27 -7.66 -45.89
C VAL A 339 -22.31 -8.67 -45.25
N SER A 340 -22.25 -9.90 -45.75
CA SER A 340 -21.30 -10.92 -45.27
C SER A 340 -19.85 -10.55 -45.62
N GLU A 341 -19.61 -10.05 -46.84
CA GLU A 341 -18.28 -9.56 -47.25
C GLU A 341 -17.85 -8.34 -46.41
N LEU A 342 -18.79 -7.46 -46.04
CA LEU A 342 -18.51 -6.34 -45.13
C LEU A 342 -18.09 -6.86 -43.73
N ARG A 343 -18.76 -7.88 -43.21
CA ARG A 343 -18.40 -8.50 -41.92
C ARG A 343 -16.98 -9.02 -41.93
N GLU A 344 -16.60 -9.80 -42.94
CA GLU A 344 -15.27 -10.40 -43.04
C GLU A 344 -14.17 -9.32 -43.08
N ARG A 345 -14.36 -8.27 -43.87
CA ARG A 345 -13.41 -7.14 -43.93
C ARG A 345 -13.27 -6.43 -42.59
N LEU A 346 -14.37 -6.27 -41.84
CA LEU A 346 -14.35 -5.64 -40.53
C LEU A 346 -13.61 -6.52 -39.50
N GLU A 347 -13.87 -7.83 -39.50
CA GLU A 347 -13.21 -8.80 -38.62
C GLU A 347 -11.69 -8.84 -38.85
N ASP A 348 -11.26 -8.89 -40.12
CA ASP A 348 -9.84 -8.87 -40.49
C ASP A 348 -9.15 -7.58 -40.05
N PHE A 349 -9.82 -6.43 -40.24
CA PHE A 349 -9.30 -5.14 -39.78
C PHE A 349 -9.13 -5.10 -38.26
N LEU A 350 -10.16 -5.53 -37.52
CA LEU A 350 -10.12 -5.57 -36.05
C LEU A 350 -9.02 -6.48 -35.52
N LYS A 351 -8.80 -7.64 -36.15
CA LYS A 351 -7.72 -8.57 -35.77
C LYS A 351 -6.33 -7.95 -35.94
N GLY A 352 -6.12 -7.21 -37.03
CA GLY A 352 -4.87 -6.49 -37.28
C GLY A 352 -4.60 -5.40 -36.23
N GLU A 353 -5.59 -4.55 -35.96
CA GLU A 353 -5.45 -3.46 -34.99
C GLU A 353 -5.36 -3.97 -33.54
N TRP A 354 -6.02 -5.08 -33.20
CA TRP A 354 -5.92 -5.70 -31.88
C TRP A 354 -4.48 -6.01 -31.47
N THR A 355 -3.66 -6.47 -32.42
CA THR A 355 -2.25 -6.78 -32.15
C THR A 355 -1.47 -5.53 -31.74
N LYS A 356 -1.76 -4.38 -32.35
CA LYS A 356 -1.13 -3.09 -32.01
C LYS A 356 -1.59 -2.59 -30.64
N ILE A 357 -2.88 -2.70 -30.36
CA ILE A 357 -3.46 -2.33 -29.05
C ILE A 357 -2.81 -3.18 -27.96
N SER A 358 -2.80 -4.51 -28.12
CA SER A 358 -2.21 -5.44 -27.15
C SER A 358 -0.73 -5.15 -26.91
N THR A 359 0.03 -4.86 -27.97
CA THR A 359 1.45 -4.51 -27.85
C THR A 359 1.64 -3.20 -27.07
N THR A 360 0.82 -2.18 -27.35
CA THR A 360 0.89 -0.88 -26.69
C THR A 360 0.59 -0.99 -25.18
N VAL A 361 -0.41 -1.78 -24.80
CA VAL A 361 -0.76 -2.03 -23.39
C VAL A 361 0.37 -2.74 -22.64
N ASN A 362 1.05 -3.70 -23.29
CA ASN A 362 2.10 -4.50 -22.66
C ASN A 362 3.43 -3.75 -22.44
N ILE A 363 3.63 -2.58 -23.02
CA ILE A 363 4.87 -1.78 -22.90
C ILE A 363 4.83 -0.87 -21.66
N VAL A 364 3.66 -0.68 -21.04
CA VAL A 364 3.50 0.33 -20.00
C VAL A 364 4.00 -0.17 -18.64
N ASP A 365 5.17 0.32 -18.23
CA ASP A 365 5.77 0.03 -16.92
C ASP A 365 5.70 1.23 -15.96
N VAL A 366 5.34 0.94 -14.70
CA VAL A 366 5.31 1.94 -13.62
C VAL A 366 6.68 2.16 -13.00
N VAL A 367 7.51 1.13 -13.02
CA VAL A 367 8.81 1.10 -12.36
C VAL A 367 9.86 0.78 -13.41
N LEU A 368 10.72 1.75 -13.68
CA LEU A 368 11.92 1.49 -14.46
C LEU A 368 12.89 0.63 -13.64
N PRO A 369 13.61 -0.32 -14.27
CA PRO A 369 14.65 -1.06 -13.58
C PRO A 369 15.67 -0.08 -12.97
N PRO A 370 16.19 -0.37 -11.77
CA PRO A 370 17.15 0.50 -11.12
C PRO A 370 18.39 0.67 -12.00
N GLU A 371 18.88 1.90 -12.14
CA GLU A 371 20.14 2.15 -12.82
C GLU A 371 21.26 1.34 -12.16
N PRO A 372 22.04 0.57 -12.93
CA PRO A 372 23.12 -0.23 -12.39
C PRO A 372 24.20 0.69 -11.79
N LYS A 373 24.47 0.52 -10.50
CA LYS A 373 25.42 1.36 -9.74
C LYS A 373 26.85 0.82 -9.76
N ASN A 374 27.03 -0.42 -10.19
CA ASN A 374 28.32 -1.07 -10.32
C ASN A 374 28.38 -1.96 -11.57
N ARG A 375 29.59 -2.39 -11.91
CA ARG A 375 29.86 -3.17 -13.11
C ARG A 375 29.12 -4.51 -13.09
N GLU A 376 29.00 -5.15 -11.93
CA GLU A 376 28.31 -6.43 -11.76
C GLU A 376 26.82 -6.30 -12.09
N GLN A 377 26.16 -5.23 -11.63
CA GLN A 377 24.76 -4.93 -11.97
C GLN A 377 24.60 -4.59 -13.45
N LEU A 378 25.54 -3.86 -14.05
CA LEU A 378 25.48 -3.55 -15.48
C LEU A 378 25.62 -4.83 -16.34
N LEU A 379 26.50 -5.75 -15.93
CA LEU A 379 26.71 -7.03 -16.62
C LEU A 379 25.51 -7.98 -16.53
N GLN A 380 24.59 -7.81 -15.58
CA GLN A 380 23.31 -8.54 -15.57
C GLN A 380 22.43 -8.20 -16.78
N TYR A 381 22.61 -7.02 -17.37
CA TYR A 381 21.95 -6.61 -18.62
C TYR A 381 22.78 -6.94 -19.86
N SER A 382 23.93 -7.62 -19.71
CA SER A 382 24.72 -8.05 -20.85
C SER A 382 23.98 -9.17 -21.59
N CYS A 383 23.64 -8.92 -22.85
CA CYS A 383 23.12 -9.93 -23.76
C CYS A 383 24.16 -10.24 -24.83
N GLN A 384 24.27 -11.50 -25.22
CA GLN A 384 25.09 -11.89 -26.36
C GLN A 384 24.28 -11.65 -27.63
N LEU A 385 24.49 -10.50 -28.26
CA LEU A 385 23.87 -10.19 -29.54
C LEU A 385 24.42 -11.13 -30.63
N THR A 386 23.51 -11.73 -31.40
CA THR A 386 23.86 -12.43 -32.64
C THR A 386 23.29 -11.64 -33.82
N LEU A 387 23.97 -11.65 -34.96
CA LEU A 387 23.60 -10.89 -36.15
C LEU A 387 23.04 -11.85 -37.19
N ASP A 388 21.96 -11.47 -37.86
CA ASP A 388 21.33 -12.31 -38.88
C ASP A 388 22.11 -12.23 -40.21
N PRO A 389 22.76 -13.31 -40.65
CA PRO A 389 23.49 -13.34 -41.92
C PRO A 389 22.59 -13.21 -43.15
N ASN A 390 21.29 -13.53 -43.05
CA ASN A 390 20.36 -13.45 -44.17
C ASN A 390 19.95 -12.02 -44.49
N THR A 391 19.96 -11.14 -43.48
CA THR A 391 19.64 -9.72 -43.67
C THR A 391 20.87 -8.88 -44.01
N ALA A 392 22.08 -9.36 -43.71
CA ALA A 392 23.30 -8.59 -43.82
C ALA A 392 23.58 -8.05 -45.23
N HIS A 393 23.73 -6.73 -45.35
CA HIS A 393 24.14 -6.10 -46.60
C HIS A 393 25.49 -6.65 -47.08
N THR A 394 25.65 -6.83 -48.39
CA THR A 394 26.82 -7.52 -48.96
C THR A 394 28.15 -6.82 -48.72
N ARG A 395 28.19 -5.55 -48.33
CA ARG A 395 29.41 -4.85 -47.89
C ARG A 395 29.73 -5.00 -46.39
N LEU A 396 29.01 -5.84 -45.66
CA LEU A 396 29.23 -6.09 -44.23
C LEU A 396 29.70 -7.52 -44.04
N SER A 397 30.88 -7.71 -43.44
CA SER A 397 31.43 -9.03 -43.13
C SER A 397 31.11 -9.40 -41.69
N LEU A 398 30.47 -10.55 -41.50
CA LEU A 398 30.17 -11.13 -40.20
C LEU A 398 31.30 -12.06 -39.75
N SER A 399 31.73 -11.92 -38.50
CA SER A 399 32.78 -12.74 -37.91
C SER A 399 32.47 -13.07 -36.44
N GLU A 400 33.33 -13.89 -35.82
CA GLU A 400 33.19 -14.33 -34.43
C GLU A 400 31.82 -14.98 -34.16
N GLY A 401 31.38 -15.88 -35.05
CA GLY A 401 30.09 -16.55 -34.93
C GLY A 401 28.90 -15.61 -35.09
N ASN A 402 28.97 -14.67 -36.05
CA ASN A 402 27.98 -13.63 -36.31
C ASN A 402 27.76 -12.66 -35.14
N ARG A 403 28.78 -12.40 -34.31
CA ARG A 403 28.70 -11.47 -33.18
C ARG A 403 29.39 -10.14 -33.45
N LYS A 404 30.16 -10.09 -34.53
CA LYS A 404 30.92 -8.92 -34.96
C LYS A 404 30.64 -8.64 -36.42
N VAL A 405 30.51 -7.35 -36.74
CA VAL A 405 30.36 -6.88 -38.12
C VAL A 405 31.48 -5.91 -38.46
N THR A 406 32.06 -6.08 -39.63
CA THR A 406 33.08 -5.18 -40.18
C THR A 406 32.61 -4.65 -41.52
N LEU A 407 32.76 -3.35 -41.74
CA LEU A 407 32.55 -2.76 -43.06
C LEU A 407 33.70 -3.13 -43.98
N THR A 408 33.38 -3.76 -45.12
CA THR A 408 34.39 -4.14 -46.12
C THR A 408 34.19 -3.37 -47.43
N GLY A 409 35.29 -3.06 -48.11
CA GLY A 409 35.25 -2.50 -49.47
C GLY A 409 34.82 -3.55 -50.51
N GLN A 410 35.03 -4.83 -50.22
CA GLN A 410 34.66 -5.96 -51.07
C GLN A 410 33.27 -6.51 -50.72
N VAL A 411 32.56 -6.95 -51.77
CA VAL A 411 31.25 -7.61 -51.68
C VAL A 411 31.45 -9.02 -51.11
N GLN A 412 30.78 -9.31 -49.99
CA GLN A 412 30.77 -10.60 -49.33
C GLN A 412 29.88 -11.59 -50.09
N PRO A 413 30.29 -12.86 -50.22
CA PRO A 413 29.60 -13.87 -51.03
C PRO A 413 28.42 -14.48 -50.26
N TYR A 414 27.49 -13.65 -49.78
CA TYR A 414 26.29 -14.16 -49.14
C TYR A 414 25.28 -14.67 -50.17
N PRO A 415 24.51 -15.74 -49.87
CA PRO A 415 23.42 -16.20 -50.72
C PRO A 415 22.32 -15.13 -50.85
N ASP A 416 21.66 -15.09 -52.00
CA ASP A 416 20.49 -14.24 -52.19
C ASP A 416 19.37 -14.63 -51.21
N HIS A 417 18.76 -13.64 -50.60
CA HIS A 417 17.68 -13.81 -49.62
C HIS A 417 16.70 -12.64 -49.74
N PRO A 418 15.37 -12.87 -49.68
CA PRO A 418 14.37 -11.81 -49.82
C PRO A 418 14.52 -10.69 -48.78
N ASP A 419 14.99 -11.03 -47.57
CA ASP A 419 15.17 -10.07 -46.47
C ASP A 419 16.52 -9.34 -46.47
N ARG A 420 17.36 -9.54 -47.49
CA ARG A 420 18.71 -8.96 -47.53
C ARG A 420 18.66 -7.47 -47.88
N PHE A 421 19.31 -6.64 -47.06
CA PHE A 421 19.44 -5.22 -47.37
C PHE A 421 20.37 -5.00 -48.57
N THR A 422 19.88 -4.34 -49.61
CA THR A 422 20.62 -4.07 -50.86
C THR A 422 20.99 -2.60 -51.05
N ASN A 423 20.20 -1.68 -50.49
CA ASN A 423 20.37 -0.23 -50.68
C ASN A 423 21.27 0.42 -49.63
N TYR A 424 21.08 0.06 -48.35
CA TYR A 424 21.82 0.62 -47.23
C TYR A 424 22.59 -0.47 -46.48
N ARG A 425 23.72 -0.09 -45.90
CA ARG A 425 24.62 -0.98 -45.15
C ARG A 425 24.02 -1.30 -43.78
N GLN A 426 23.00 -2.14 -43.80
CA GLN A 426 22.21 -2.53 -42.64
C GLN A 426 22.25 -4.05 -42.46
N LEU A 427 21.88 -4.48 -41.27
CA LEU A 427 21.62 -5.86 -40.89
C LEU A 427 20.71 -5.86 -39.66
N VAL A 428 20.06 -6.99 -39.39
CA VAL A 428 19.23 -7.18 -38.21
C VAL A 428 20.03 -7.90 -37.12
N LYS A 429 19.86 -7.46 -35.87
CA LYS A 429 20.31 -8.18 -34.67
C LYS A 429 19.22 -9.18 -34.24
N LEU A 430 19.63 -10.39 -33.89
CA LEU A 430 18.82 -11.41 -33.23
C LEU A 430 19.09 -11.30 -31.72
N LEU A 431 18.00 -11.23 -30.95
CA LEU A 431 18.01 -11.22 -29.47
C LEU A 431 17.73 -12.62 -28.94
#